data_AF-A0A914YWU3-F1
#
_entry.id   AF-A0A914YWU3-F1
#
_cell.length_a   1.000
_cell.length_b   1.000
_cell.length_c   1.000
_cell.angle_alpha   90.00
_cell.angle_beta   90.00
_cell.angle_gamma   90.00
#
_symmetry.space_group_name_H-M   'P 1'
#
loop_
_entity.id
_entity.type
_entity.pdbx_description
1 polymer ?
#
loop_
_entity_poly.entity_id
_entity_poly.type
_entity_poly.pdbx_seq_one_letter_code
_entity_poly.pdbx_strand_id
1 'polypeptide(L)'
;MEYPFSLNNFIFYNHHALEQLTKRQTRRLKEPSINFVDIIKAILLEIVDYCTIKIVEEERNRFPRLYKRINKVACDIVNARLQPTKDFVEKVVDMQLNYNNFKHPEFKEELDEETKQKMNPFMEDEDESDEIDSVVSEGYITQRSSPLSANSVQDNFLLDEIKDSIKLQYYVKQYYNIVRNSLQDLLPKAIMMELVNHVKNNIQSELEDLIYALEDVEELTKESEAITNHREQTKEKLEELDHAKTLLQNIAELNI
;
A
#
# COMPACT_ATOMS: atom_id res chain seq x y z
N MET A 1 12.22 19.19 -47.40
CA MET A 1 11.95 19.00 -45.95
C MET A 1 12.62 17.70 -45.58
N GLU A 2 13.83 17.80 -45.05
CA GLU A 2 14.59 16.66 -44.55
C GLU A 2 13.92 16.17 -43.27
N TYR A 3 13.49 14.91 -43.25
CA TYR A 3 13.06 14.23 -42.04
C TYR A 3 14.31 13.81 -41.27
N PRO A 4 14.54 14.29 -40.04
CA PRO A 4 15.56 13.69 -39.19
C PRO A 4 14.93 12.40 -38.66
N PHE A 5 15.14 11.29 -39.37
CA PHE A 5 15.10 10.00 -38.71
C PHE A 5 16.25 10.00 -37.70
N SER A 6 15.97 10.42 -36.46
CA SER A 6 16.73 9.93 -35.33
C SER A 6 16.56 8.42 -35.38
N LEU A 7 17.58 7.72 -35.88
CA LEU A 7 17.63 6.26 -35.82
C LEU A 7 17.37 5.90 -34.36
N ASN A 8 16.20 5.32 -34.10
CA ASN A 8 15.80 4.90 -32.77
C ASN A 8 16.92 4.05 -32.16
N ASN A 9 17.50 4.50 -31.06
CA ASN A 9 18.44 3.71 -30.25
C ASN A 9 17.83 2.35 -29.84
N PHE A 10 16.50 2.21 -29.88
CA PHE A 10 15.79 0.94 -29.71
C PHE A 10 16.21 -0.19 -30.67
N ILE A 11 16.85 0.09 -31.81
CA ILE A 11 17.28 -0.93 -32.76
C ILE A 11 18.49 -1.73 -32.23
N PHE A 12 19.27 -1.17 -31.30
CA PHE A 12 20.53 -1.78 -30.85
C PHE A 12 20.46 -2.49 -29.48
N TYR A 13 19.29 -2.54 -28.83
CA TYR A 13 19.11 -3.29 -27.59
C TYR A 13 18.07 -4.39 -27.76
N ASN A 14 18.20 -5.48 -26.99
CA ASN A 14 17.22 -6.56 -26.99
C ASN A 14 15.91 -6.09 -26.32
N HIS A 15 15.03 -5.44 -27.10
CA HIS A 15 13.74 -4.93 -26.65
C HIS A 15 12.89 -6.01 -25.98
N HIS A 16 12.93 -7.24 -26.52
CA HIS A 16 12.23 -8.37 -25.93
C HIS A 16 12.76 -8.70 -24.53
N ALA A 17 14.08 -8.67 -24.32
CA ALA A 17 14.66 -8.87 -22.99
C ALA A 17 14.23 -7.75 -22.01
N LEU A 18 14.23 -6.49 -22.45
CA LEU A 18 13.75 -5.36 -21.64
C LEU A 18 12.31 -5.57 -21.21
N GLU A 19 11.43 -5.92 -22.16
CA GLU A 19 10.01 -6.17 -21.89
C GLU A 19 9.80 -7.31 -20.90
N GLN A 20 10.48 -8.45 -21.10
CA GLN A 20 10.35 -9.62 -20.23
C GLN A 20 10.88 -9.35 -18.81
N LEU A 21 12.03 -8.69 -18.69
CA LEU A 21 12.62 -8.35 -17.39
C LEU A 21 11.75 -7.35 -16.63
N THR A 22 11.21 -6.36 -17.36
CA THR A 22 10.27 -5.37 -16.81
C THR A 22 9.02 -6.05 -16.27
N LYS A 23 8.37 -6.90 -17.09
CA LYS A 23 7.20 -7.68 -16.67
C LYS A 23 7.51 -8.56 -15.45
N ARG A 24 8.71 -9.15 -15.41
CA ARG A 24 9.16 -9.95 -14.26
C ARG A 24 9.29 -9.11 -12.99
N GLN A 25 9.83 -7.89 -13.06
CA GLN A 25 9.92 -7.01 -11.90
C GLN A 25 8.54 -6.49 -11.46
N THR A 26 7.71 -6.02 -12.40
CA THR A 26 6.35 -5.54 -12.10
C THR A 26 5.49 -6.63 -11.44
N ARG A 27 5.65 -7.91 -11.84
CA ARG A 27 4.90 -9.03 -11.23
C ARG A 27 5.15 -9.16 -9.73
N ARG A 28 6.33 -8.77 -9.25
CA ARG A 28 6.69 -8.80 -7.82
C ARG A 28 5.91 -7.78 -6.99
N LEU A 29 5.28 -6.78 -7.62
CA LEU A 29 4.43 -5.80 -6.95
C LEU A 29 3.02 -6.35 -6.65
N LYS A 30 2.63 -7.49 -7.21
CA LYS A 30 1.30 -8.07 -7.04
C LYS A 30 1.02 -8.46 -5.59
N GLU A 31 1.89 -9.26 -4.99
CA GLU A 31 1.78 -9.71 -3.60
C GLU A 31 1.75 -8.55 -2.59
N PRO A 32 2.70 -7.57 -2.59
CA PRO A 32 2.63 -6.45 -1.66
C PRO A 32 1.39 -5.56 -1.88
N SER A 33 0.88 -5.45 -3.11
CA SER A 33 -0.37 -4.72 -3.37
C SER A 33 -1.59 -5.41 -2.76
N ILE A 34 -1.65 -6.74 -2.82
CA ILE A 34 -2.71 -7.54 -2.19
C ILE A 34 -2.61 -7.46 -0.66
N ASN A 35 -1.40 -7.60 -0.11
CA ASN A 35 -1.16 -7.48 1.33
C ASN A 35 -1.54 -6.09 1.86
N PHE A 36 -1.39 -5.04 1.05
CA PHE A 36 -1.84 -3.70 1.42
C PHE A 36 -3.36 -3.65 1.67
N VAL A 37 -4.16 -4.40 0.89
CA VAL A 37 -5.61 -4.52 1.14
C VAL A 37 -5.89 -5.19 2.49
N ASP A 38 -5.13 -6.24 2.84
CA ASP A 38 -5.29 -6.94 4.12
C ASP A 38 -4.98 -6.03 5.31
N ILE A 39 -3.95 -5.18 5.20
CA ILE A 39 -3.61 -4.19 6.23
C ILE A 39 -4.75 -3.19 6.40
N ILE A 40 -5.26 -2.61 5.31
CA ILE A 40 -6.36 -1.64 5.37
C ILE A 40 -7.64 -2.27 5.94
N LYS A 41 -7.94 -3.52 5.57
CA LYS A 41 -9.05 -4.28 6.16
C LYS A 41 -8.89 -4.44 7.66
N ALA A 42 -7.70 -4.81 8.14
CA ALA A 42 -7.44 -4.96 9.58
C ALA A 42 -7.69 -3.64 10.32
N ILE A 43 -7.23 -2.52 9.76
CA ILE A 43 -7.47 -1.17 10.32
C ILE A 43 -8.97 -0.84 10.33
N LEU A 44 -9.70 -1.16 9.26
CA LEU A 44 -11.16 -0.92 9.23
C LEU A 44 -11.89 -1.73 10.30
N LEU A 45 -11.51 -2.98 10.53
CA LEU A 45 -12.09 -3.79 11.60
C LEU A 45 -11.77 -3.20 12.98
N GLU A 46 -10.55 -2.73 13.20
CA GLU A 46 -10.17 -2.04 14.44
C GLU A 46 -11.02 -0.78 14.67
N ILE A 47 -11.30 -0.01 13.62
CA ILE A 47 -12.19 1.17 13.71
C ILE A 47 -13.62 0.76 14.06
N VAL A 48 -14.14 -0.30 13.45
CA VAL A 48 -15.49 -0.83 13.75
C VAL A 48 -15.60 -1.24 15.22
N ASP A 49 -14.60 -1.96 15.73
CA ASP A 49 -14.54 -2.34 17.15
C ASP A 49 -14.46 -1.11 18.06
N TYR A 50 -13.60 -0.14 17.74
CA TYR A 50 -13.47 1.10 18.48
C TYR A 50 -14.78 1.89 18.55
N CYS A 51 -15.48 2.04 17.42
CA CYS A 51 -16.78 2.71 17.36
C CYS A 51 -17.83 1.99 18.22
N THR A 52 -17.84 0.65 18.22
CA THR A 52 -18.75 -0.16 19.04
C THR A 52 -18.45 -0.01 20.53
N ILE A 53 -17.17 0.10 20.91
CA ILE A 53 -16.76 0.17 22.31
C ILE A 53 -16.98 1.56 22.90
N LYS A 54 -16.58 2.63 22.19
CA LYS A 54 -16.44 3.97 22.78
C LYS A 54 -17.65 4.87 22.64
N ILE A 55 -18.42 4.75 21.55
CA ILE A 55 -19.51 5.71 21.27
C ILE A 55 -20.72 5.43 22.19
N VAL A 56 -20.79 4.26 22.82
CA VAL A 56 -22.02 3.83 23.49
C VAL A 56 -21.79 2.91 24.70
N GLU A 57 -20.83 3.21 25.58
CA GLU A 57 -20.50 2.29 26.69
C GLU A 57 -21.72 1.98 27.61
N GLU A 58 -22.53 2.99 27.92
CA GLU A 58 -23.72 2.86 28.76
C GLU A 58 -24.83 2.03 28.09
N GLU A 59 -25.25 2.36 26.86
CA GLU A 59 -26.30 1.57 26.18
C GLU A 59 -25.78 0.22 25.67
N ARG A 60 -24.48 0.05 25.45
CA ARG A 60 -23.86 -1.25 25.15
C ARG A 60 -24.00 -2.20 26.31
N ASN A 61 -23.75 -1.71 27.52
CA ASN A 61 -23.92 -2.52 28.74
C ASN A 61 -25.40 -2.80 29.02
N ARG A 62 -26.30 -1.92 28.56
CA ARG A 62 -27.75 -2.13 28.60
C ARG A 62 -28.22 -3.20 27.63
N PHE A 63 -27.85 -3.13 26.35
CA PHE A 63 -28.29 -4.05 25.31
C PHE A 63 -27.12 -4.82 24.67
N PRO A 64 -26.39 -5.65 25.43
CA PRO A 64 -25.15 -6.27 24.96
C PRO A 64 -25.34 -7.18 23.74
N ARG A 65 -26.52 -7.79 23.61
CA ARG A 65 -26.87 -8.68 22.51
C ARG A 65 -27.04 -7.92 21.19
N LEU A 66 -27.76 -6.80 21.23
CA LEU A 66 -27.93 -5.90 20.08
C LEU A 66 -26.57 -5.40 19.57
N TYR A 67 -25.70 -4.90 20.46
CA TYR A 67 -24.39 -4.41 20.05
C TYR A 67 -23.47 -5.50 19.50
N LYS A 68 -23.52 -6.70 20.07
CA LYS A 68 -22.80 -7.87 19.52
C LYS A 68 -23.29 -8.19 18.11
N ARG A 69 -24.59 -8.08 17.86
CA ARG A 69 -25.17 -8.30 16.53
C ARG A 69 -24.75 -7.20 15.54
N ILE A 70 -24.83 -5.93 15.93
CA ILE A 70 -24.40 -4.77 15.12
C ILE A 70 -22.92 -4.91 14.73
N ASN A 71 -22.04 -5.20 15.69
CA ASN A 71 -20.61 -5.34 15.40
C ASN A 71 -20.36 -6.53 14.44
N LYS A 72 -21.02 -7.67 14.68
CA LYS A 72 -20.93 -8.82 13.76
C LYS A 72 -21.28 -8.43 12.32
N VAL A 73 -22.37 -7.69 12.13
CA VAL A 73 -22.79 -7.23 10.80
C VAL A 73 -21.74 -6.31 10.19
N ALA A 74 -21.30 -5.30 10.93
CA ALA A 74 -20.31 -4.35 10.44
C ALA A 74 -19.02 -5.08 10.01
N CYS A 75 -18.59 -6.09 10.78
CA CYS A 75 -17.50 -6.98 10.41
C CYS A 75 -17.81 -7.78 9.14
N ASP A 76 -19.00 -8.35 9.01
CA ASP A 76 -19.42 -9.15 7.85
C ASP A 76 -19.40 -8.32 6.56
N ILE A 77 -19.85 -7.05 6.60
CA ILE A 77 -19.79 -6.12 5.45
C ILE A 77 -18.34 -5.86 5.01
N VAL A 78 -17.45 -5.57 5.97
CA VAL A 78 -16.01 -5.35 5.68
C VAL A 78 -15.40 -6.62 5.09
N ASN A 79 -15.72 -7.79 5.65
CA ASN A 79 -15.20 -9.07 5.19
C ASN A 79 -15.68 -9.43 3.77
N ALA A 80 -16.95 -9.16 3.46
CA ALA A 80 -17.53 -9.42 2.13
C ALA A 80 -16.84 -8.61 1.03
N ARG A 81 -16.28 -7.43 1.37
CA ARG A 81 -15.58 -6.55 0.41
C ARG A 81 -14.10 -6.84 0.23
N LEU A 82 -13.52 -7.76 1.01
CA LEU A 82 -12.10 -8.10 0.91
C LEU A 82 -11.74 -8.65 -0.47
N GLN A 83 -12.39 -9.72 -0.91
CA GLN A 83 -12.05 -10.40 -2.16
C GLN A 83 -12.29 -9.53 -3.39
N PRO A 84 -13.46 -8.84 -3.54
CA PRO A 84 -13.66 -7.92 -4.65
C PRO A 84 -12.59 -6.83 -4.76
N THR A 85 -12.12 -6.31 -3.61
CA THR A 85 -11.06 -5.30 -3.58
C THR A 85 -9.71 -5.89 -4.01
N LYS A 86 -9.38 -7.11 -3.55
CA LYS A 86 -8.18 -7.82 -4.00
C LYS A 86 -8.19 -8.07 -5.49
N ASP A 87 -9.31 -8.55 -6.03
CA ASP A 87 -9.47 -8.81 -7.48
C ASP A 87 -9.31 -7.53 -8.30
N PHE A 88 -9.83 -6.40 -7.80
CA PHE A 88 -9.69 -5.10 -8.46
C PHE A 88 -8.24 -4.59 -8.42
N VAL A 89 -7.59 -4.67 -7.26
CA VAL A 89 -6.17 -4.32 -7.09
C VAL A 89 -5.27 -5.20 -7.97
N GLU A 90 -5.56 -6.48 -8.06
CA GLU A 90 -4.87 -7.42 -8.94
C GLU A 90 -5.01 -7.00 -10.41
N LYS A 91 -6.21 -6.63 -10.86
CA LYS A 91 -6.42 -6.08 -12.21
C LYS A 91 -5.63 -4.81 -12.45
N VAL A 92 -5.49 -3.92 -11.46
CA VAL A 92 -4.68 -2.70 -11.57
C VAL A 92 -3.21 -3.03 -11.84
N VAL A 93 -2.65 -4.04 -11.16
CA VAL A 93 -1.28 -4.50 -11.42
C VAL A 93 -1.18 -5.23 -12.76
N ASP A 94 -2.17 -6.06 -13.10
CA ASP A 94 -2.19 -6.80 -14.37
C ASP A 94 -2.29 -5.85 -15.58
N MET A 95 -2.96 -4.70 -15.46
CA MET A 95 -2.93 -3.65 -16.49
C MET A 95 -1.50 -3.17 -16.79
N GLN A 96 -0.68 -2.97 -15.76
CA GLN A 96 0.73 -2.58 -15.91
C GLN A 96 1.59 -3.70 -16.51
N LEU A 97 1.17 -4.97 -16.35
CA LEU A 97 1.87 -6.13 -16.92
C LEU A 97 1.53 -6.37 -18.39
N ASN A 98 0.33 -6.00 -18.84
CA ASN A 98 -0.12 -6.31 -20.19
C ASN A 98 0.44 -5.36 -21.25
N TYR A 99 0.73 -4.11 -20.90
CA TYR A 99 1.29 -3.13 -21.83
C TYR A 99 2.39 -2.29 -21.19
N ASN A 100 3.56 -2.26 -21.82
CA ASN A 100 4.67 -1.40 -21.42
C ASN A 100 4.75 -0.16 -22.33
N ASN A 101 4.59 1.03 -21.77
CA ASN A 101 4.74 2.28 -22.50
C ASN A 101 6.17 2.84 -22.40
N PHE A 102 7.09 2.33 -23.21
CA PHE A 102 8.46 2.85 -23.24
C PHE A 102 8.61 4.26 -23.84
N LYS A 103 7.51 4.90 -24.26
CA LYS A 103 7.48 6.32 -24.68
C LYS A 103 6.99 7.26 -23.57
N HIS A 104 6.89 6.76 -22.33
CA HIS A 104 6.45 7.55 -21.20
C HIS A 104 7.36 8.78 -21.00
N PRO A 105 6.83 9.99 -20.70
CA PRO A 105 7.65 11.21 -20.57
C PRO A 105 8.76 11.13 -19.52
N GLU A 106 8.53 10.35 -18.46
CA GLU A 106 9.54 10.11 -17.41
C GLU A 106 10.56 9.02 -17.77
N PHE A 107 10.32 8.25 -18.84
CA PHE A 107 11.27 7.24 -19.32
C PHE A 107 12.31 7.91 -20.19
N LYS A 108 13.49 8.15 -19.61
CA LYS A 108 14.62 8.76 -20.31
C LYS A 108 15.48 7.70 -20.98
N GLU A 109 15.72 7.87 -22.28
CA GLU A 109 16.65 7.02 -23.02
C GLU A 109 18.11 7.35 -22.70
N GLU A 110 18.40 8.58 -22.26
CA GLU A 110 19.74 8.97 -21.85
C GLU A 110 20.11 8.37 -20.50
N LEU A 111 21.30 7.76 -20.43
CA LEU A 111 21.86 7.17 -19.22
C LEU A 111 22.29 8.28 -18.25
N ASP A 112 22.21 8.01 -16.95
CA ASP A 112 22.82 8.89 -15.95
C ASP A 112 24.35 8.75 -15.95
N GLU A 113 25.02 9.78 -15.41
CA GLU A 113 26.49 9.83 -15.36
C GLU A 113 27.07 8.63 -14.60
N GLU A 114 26.39 8.15 -13.56
CA GLU A 114 26.80 6.96 -12.81
C GLU A 114 26.81 5.69 -13.71
N THR A 115 25.81 5.51 -14.57
CA THR A 115 25.77 4.37 -15.49
C THR A 115 26.76 4.54 -16.64
N LYS A 116 26.96 5.77 -17.14
CA LYS A 116 28.01 6.08 -18.13
C LYS A 116 29.40 5.72 -17.61
N GLN A 117 29.70 6.03 -16.36
CA GLN A 117 30.97 5.66 -15.70
C GLN A 117 31.12 4.13 -15.57
N LYS A 118 30.08 3.41 -15.16
CA LYS A 118 30.08 1.94 -15.07
C LYS A 118 30.32 1.24 -16.41
N MET A 119 29.94 1.90 -17.52
CA MET A 119 30.16 1.38 -18.87
C MET A 119 31.59 1.55 -19.38
N ASN A 120 32.41 2.42 -18.77
CA ASN A 120 33.81 2.63 -19.13
C ASN A 120 34.72 2.40 -17.90
N PRO A 121 34.95 1.14 -17.48
CA PRO A 121 35.71 0.84 -16.26
C PRO A 121 37.22 1.15 -16.36
N PHE A 122 37.72 1.48 -17.55
CA PHE A 122 39.15 1.58 -17.88
C PHE A 122 39.62 2.97 -18.31
N MET A 123 38.79 4.01 -18.16
CA MET A 123 39.32 5.38 -18.17
C MET A 123 39.87 5.67 -16.77
N GLU A 124 41.05 5.12 -16.48
CA GLU A 124 41.92 5.72 -15.47
C GLU A 124 42.20 7.16 -15.92
N ASP A 125 42.22 8.06 -14.96
CA ASP A 125 42.44 9.49 -15.15
C ASP A 125 43.69 9.72 -16.02
N GLU A 126 43.51 10.18 -17.27
CA GLU A 126 44.56 10.91 -17.98
C GLU A 126 44.64 12.31 -17.34
N ASP A 127 45.05 12.34 -16.08
CA ASP A 127 45.41 13.57 -15.39
C ASP A 127 46.76 14.06 -15.92
N GLU A 128 46.72 15.30 -16.41
CA GLU A 128 47.81 16.27 -16.50
C GLU A 128 49.13 15.82 -17.14
N SER A 129 49.31 16.21 -18.40
CA SER A 129 50.65 16.40 -18.96
C SER A 129 51.37 17.52 -18.21
N ASP A 130 51.94 17.20 -17.05
CA ASP A 130 52.93 18.05 -16.39
C ASP A 130 54.26 17.94 -17.13
N GLU A 131 54.78 19.09 -17.54
CA GLU A 131 56.14 19.28 -18.01
C GLU A 131 57.14 18.68 -17.02
N ILE A 132 57.80 17.57 -17.38
CA ILE A 132 59.00 17.12 -16.65
C ILE A 132 60.23 17.71 -17.34
N ASP A 133 60.73 18.75 -16.69
CA ASP A 133 62.01 19.39 -16.92
C ASP A 133 63.17 18.38 -16.76
N SER A 134 64.25 18.65 -17.48
CA SER A 134 65.41 17.77 -17.66
C SER A 134 66.18 17.49 -16.36
N VAL A 135 66.32 16.21 -15.97
CA VAL A 135 67.47 15.75 -15.17
C VAL A 135 67.88 14.35 -15.61
N VAL A 136 69.08 14.27 -16.20
CA VAL A 136 69.81 13.02 -16.42
C VAL A 136 70.35 12.53 -15.08
N SER A 137 70.04 11.31 -14.66
CA SER A 137 70.90 10.57 -13.74
C SER A 137 70.74 9.06 -13.87
N GLU A 138 71.91 8.41 -13.96
CA GLU A 138 72.20 6.99 -14.07
C GLU A 138 71.19 6.01 -13.44
N GLY A 139 70.67 5.13 -14.30
CA GLY A 139 70.87 3.68 -14.16
C GLY A 139 70.09 2.95 -13.07
N TYR A 140 68.90 2.46 -13.42
CA TYR A 140 68.48 1.06 -13.18
C TYR A 140 67.47 0.65 -14.26
N ILE A 141 67.81 -0.39 -15.03
CA ILE A 141 66.89 -1.04 -15.97
C ILE A 141 65.95 -1.92 -15.15
N THR A 142 64.70 -1.48 -14.96
CA THR A 142 63.60 -2.39 -14.56
C THR A 142 62.87 -2.79 -15.84
N GLN A 143 62.78 -4.09 -16.07
CA GLN A 143 62.22 -4.71 -17.27
C GLN A 143 60.82 -4.15 -17.59
N ARG A 144 60.71 -3.40 -18.69
CA ARG A 144 59.44 -3.21 -19.39
C ARG A 144 59.05 -4.55 -20.01
N SER A 145 58.22 -5.33 -19.34
CA SER A 145 57.38 -6.30 -20.03
C SER A 145 56.43 -5.52 -20.94
N SER A 146 56.68 -5.62 -22.25
CA SER A 146 55.75 -5.15 -23.28
C SER A 146 54.42 -5.91 -23.15
N PRO A 147 53.27 -5.29 -23.47
CA PRO A 147 51.96 -5.91 -23.31
C PRO A 147 51.86 -7.13 -24.24
N LEU A 148 51.40 -8.26 -23.70
CA LEU A 148 50.96 -9.38 -24.51
C LEU A 148 49.89 -8.88 -25.48
N SER A 149 50.11 -9.17 -26.76
CA SER A 149 49.16 -8.98 -27.85
C SER A 149 47.82 -9.65 -27.50
N ALA A 150 46.86 -8.85 -27.05
CA ALA A 150 45.49 -9.27 -26.79
C ALA A 150 44.83 -9.69 -28.11
N ASN A 151 44.03 -10.76 -28.06
CA ASN A 151 43.09 -11.09 -29.14
C ASN A 151 41.96 -10.06 -29.13
N SER A 152 42.24 -8.88 -29.68
CA SER A 152 41.43 -7.66 -29.56
C SER A 152 39.96 -7.79 -29.98
N VAL A 153 39.61 -8.76 -30.83
CA VAL A 153 38.23 -8.93 -31.30
C VAL A 153 37.32 -9.56 -30.25
N GLN A 154 37.80 -10.53 -29.47
CA GLN A 154 36.98 -11.23 -28.47
C GLN A 154 36.75 -10.37 -27.22
N ASP A 155 37.76 -9.60 -26.82
CA ASP A 155 37.69 -8.70 -25.67
C ASP A 155 36.77 -7.50 -25.93
N ASN A 156 36.76 -6.98 -27.17
CA ASN A 156 35.81 -5.94 -27.59
C ASN A 156 34.35 -6.44 -27.60
N PHE A 157 34.12 -7.68 -28.04
CA PHE A 157 32.78 -8.29 -28.04
C PHE A 157 32.23 -8.48 -26.61
N LEU A 158 33.05 -8.98 -25.69
CA LEU A 158 32.69 -9.12 -24.28
C LEU A 158 32.40 -7.77 -23.63
N LEU A 159 33.20 -6.74 -23.95
CA LEU A 159 33.00 -5.38 -23.45
C LEU A 159 31.66 -4.80 -23.94
N ASP A 160 31.29 -5.04 -25.20
CA ASP A 160 30.01 -4.61 -25.77
C ASP A 160 28.82 -5.33 -25.14
N GLU A 161 28.92 -6.64 -24.89
CA GLU A 161 27.88 -7.39 -24.15
C GLU A 161 27.70 -6.88 -22.72
N ILE A 162 28.80 -6.53 -22.03
CA ILE A 162 28.76 -5.95 -20.69
C ILE A 162 28.08 -4.58 -20.72
N LYS A 163 28.44 -3.72 -21.67
CA LYS A 163 27.84 -2.40 -21.87
C LYS A 163 26.33 -2.49 -22.14
N ASP A 164 25.90 -3.43 -22.98
CA ASP A 164 24.50 -3.64 -23.28
C ASP A 164 23.71 -4.22 -22.10
N SER A 165 24.32 -5.10 -21.31
CA SER A 165 23.75 -5.60 -20.05
C SER A 165 23.54 -4.46 -19.04
N ILE A 166 24.51 -3.55 -18.90
CA ILE A 166 24.40 -2.39 -17.99
C ILE A 166 23.26 -1.46 -18.42
N LYS A 167 23.15 -1.14 -19.72
CA LYS A 167 22.03 -0.36 -20.27
C LYS A 167 20.69 -1.02 -20.00
N LEU A 168 20.59 -2.33 -20.24
CA LEU A 168 19.36 -3.09 -20.01
C LEU A 168 18.93 -3.02 -18.54
N GLN A 169 19.87 -3.18 -17.60
CA GLN A 169 19.59 -3.06 -16.17
C GLN A 169 19.10 -1.64 -15.81
N TYR A 170 19.72 -0.61 -16.38
CA TYR A 170 19.29 0.78 -16.19
C TYR A 170 17.84 0.99 -16.65
N TYR A 171 17.50 0.60 -17.89
CA TYR A 171 16.16 0.78 -18.44
C TYR A 171 15.09 -0.02 -17.69
N VAL A 172 15.39 -1.25 -17.28
CA VAL A 172 14.47 -2.05 -16.43
C VAL A 172 14.21 -1.32 -15.11
N LYS A 173 15.25 -0.76 -14.48
CA LYS A 173 15.11 -0.02 -13.23
C LYS A 173 14.30 1.26 -13.40
N GLN A 174 14.57 2.03 -14.45
CA GLN A 174 13.82 3.26 -14.76
C GLN A 174 12.33 2.96 -14.96
N TYR A 175 12.01 2.00 -15.82
CA TYR A 175 10.61 1.66 -16.09
C TYR A 175 9.91 1.09 -14.86
N TYR A 176 10.58 0.24 -14.08
CA TYR A 176 10.05 -0.27 -12.82
C TYR A 176 9.69 0.86 -11.85
N ASN A 177 10.51 1.91 -11.76
CA ASN A 177 10.22 3.06 -10.90
C ASN A 177 8.99 3.84 -11.36
N ILE A 178 8.79 4.02 -12.67
CA ILE A 178 7.59 4.67 -13.22
C ILE A 178 6.34 3.88 -12.82
N VAL A 179 6.35 2.56 -13.05
CA VAL A 179 5.22 1.68 -12.69
C VAL A 179 4.98 1.71 -11.17
N ARG A 180 6.04 1.63 -10.36
CA ARG A 180 5.95 1.70 -8.91
C ARG A 180 5.29 3.00 -8.45
N ASN A 181 5.74 4.15 -8.96
CA ASN A 181 5.20 5.46 -8.60
C ASN A 181 3.73 5.59 -9.01
N SER A 182 3.37 5.09 -10.19
CA SER A 182 1.97 5.04 -10.64
C SER A 182 1.10 4.18 -9.72
N LEU A 183 1.56 2.98 -9.35
CA LEU A 183 0.84 2.10 -8.43
C LEU A 183 0.72 2.67 -7.01
N GLN A 184 1.71 3.42 -6.54
CA GLN A 184 1.65 4.09 -5.22
C GLN A 184 0.48 5.09 -5.11
N ASP A 185 0.07 5.70 -6.20
CA ASP A 185 -1.10 6.59 -6.24
C ASP A 185 -2.41 5.83 -6.56
N LEU A 186 -2.36 4.89 -7.50
CA LEU A 186 -3.56 4.15 -7.93
C LEU A 186 -4.09 3.18 -6.87
N LEU A 187 -3.22 2.48 -6.14
CA LEU A 187 -3.65 1.46 -5.18
C LEU A 187 -4.44 2.05 -4.00
N PRO A 188 -4.00 3.15 -3.33
CA PRO A 188 -4.82 3.79 -2.29
C PRO A 188 -6.17 4.27 -2.83
N LYS A 189 -6.22 4.81 -4.06
CA LYS A 189 -7.47 5.25 -4.69
C LYS A 189 -8.42 4.07 -4.94
N ALA A 190 -7.89 2.97 -5.47
CA ALA A 190 -8.63 1.73 -5.71
C ALA A 190 -9.23 1.18 -4.41
N ILE A 191 -8.42 1.07 -3.35
CA ILE A 191 -8.88 0.56 -2.04
C ILE A 191 -9.89 1.51 -1.40
N MET A 192 -9.66 2.81 -1.48
CA MET A 192 -10.60 3.81 -0.96
C MET A 192 -11.97 3.68 -1.65
N MET A 193 -11.99 3.53 -2.96
CA MET A 193 -13.21 3.40 -3.75
C MET A 193 -13.94 2.06 -3.48
N GLU A 194 -13.24 0.94 -3.59
CA GLU A 194 -13.85 -0.41 -3.55
C GLU A 194 -14.12 -0.93 -2.13
N LEU A 195 -13.31 -0.55 -1.15
CA LEU A 195 -13.43 -1.04 0.23
C LEU A 195 -14.01 0.04 1.15
N VAL A 196 -13.26 1.13 1.37
CA VAL A 196 -13.57 2.10 2.43
C VAL A 196 -14.88 2.83 2.16
N ASN A 197 -15.02 3.43 0.98
CA ASN A 197 -16.22 4.18 0.61
C ASN A 197 -17.43 3.25 0.45
N HIS A 198 -17.21 2.04 -0.05
CA HIS A 198 -18.28 1.05 -0.13
C HIS A 198 -18.82 0.70 1.25
N VAL A 199 -17.95 0.36 2.20
CA VAL A 199 -18.37 0.08 3.60
C VAL A 199 -19.08 1.30 4.18
N LYS A 200 -18.48 2.50 4.07
CA LYS A 200 -19.04 3.73 4.61
C LYS A 200 -20.46 4.03 4.09
N ASN A 201 -20.70 3.83 2.80
CA ASN A 201 -21.96 4.21 2.17
C ASN A 201 -23.07 3.16 2.38
N ASN A 202 -22.72 1.89 2.58
CA ASN A 202 -23.70 0.80 2.71
C ASN A 202 -23.90 0.32 4.15
N ILE A 203 -23.03 0.69 5.09
CA ILE A 203 -23.15 0.23 6.48
C ILE A 203 -24.48 0.63 7.12
N GLN A 204 -25.01 1.81 6.78
CA GLN A 204 -26.28 2.28 7.32
C GLN A 204 -27.46 1.45 6.80
N SER A 205 -27.59 1.29 5.48
CA SER A 205 -28.68 0.52 4.88
C SER A 205 -28.64 -0.95 5.28
N GLU A 206 -27.46 -1.56 5.33
CA GLU A 206 -27.30 -2.95 5.77
C GLU A 206 -27.68 -3.12 7.25
N LEU A 207 -27.28 -2.19 8.12
CA LEU A 207 -27.69 -2.23 9.53
C LEU A 207 -29.20 -2.03 9.70
N GLU A 208 -29.82 -1.17 8.89
CA GLU A 208 -31.28 -0.97 8.88
C GLU A 208 -32.01 -2.24 8.46
N ASP A 209 -31.62 -2.83 7.32
CA ASP A 209 -32.19 -4.09 6.81
C ASP A 209 -32.09 -5.19 7.86
N LEU A 210 -30.98 -5.24 8.58
CA LEU A 210 -30.82 -6.15 9.70
C LEU A 210 -31.78 -5.85 10.83
N ILE A 211 -31.90 -4.61 11.30
CA ILE A 211 -32.84 -4.27 12.39
C ILE A 211 -34.28 -4.64 12.02
N TYR A 212 -34.70 -4.40 10.78
CA TYR A 212 -36.05 -4.72 10.31
C TYR A 212 -36.26 -6.20 10.01
N ALA A 213 -35.21 -6.94 9.65
CA ALA A 213 -35.27 -8.39 9.43
C ALA A 213 -35.15 -9.21 10.73
N LEU A 214 -34.91 -8.58 11.89
CA LEU A 214 -34.88 -9.28 13.17
C LEU A 214 -36.28 -9.77 13.52
N GLU A 215 -36.48 -11.08 13.44
CA GLU A 215 -37.66 -11.73 14.03
C GLU A 215 -37.65 -11.62 15.58
N ASP A 216 -36.47 -11.42 16.17
CA ASP A 216 -36.20 -11.43 17.62
C ASP A 216 -35.72 -10.06 18.16
N VAL A 217 -36.35 -8.94 17.76
CA VAL A 217 -36.01 -7.61 18.30
C VAL A 217 -36.11 -7.61 19.82
N GLU A 218 -37.17 -8.22 20.39
CA GLU A 218 -37.41 -8.28 21.84
C GLU A 218 -36.25 -8.94 22.61
N GLU A 219 -35.68 -10.02 22.07
CA GLU A 219 -34.57 -10.75 22.71
C GLU A 219 -33.25 -9.98 22.60
N LEU A 220 -33.04 -9.26 21.49
CA LEU A 220 -31.85 -8.44 21.27
C LEU A 220 -31.87 -7.15 22.10
N THR A 221 -33.05 -6.56 22.31
CA THR A 221 -33.26 -5.40 23.18
C THR A 221 -33.53 -5.80 24.63
N LYS A 222 -33.29 -7.05 25.01
CA LYS A 222 -33.36 -7.43 26.42
C LYS A 222 -32.22 -6.78 27.19
N GLU A 223 -32.59 -6.06 28.25
CA GLU A 223 -31.61 -5.40 29.11
C GLU A 223 -30.73 -6.41 29.85
N SER A 224 -29.50 -6.02 30.16
CA SER A 224 -28.62 -6.84 31.00
C SER A 224 -29.20 -7.03 32.41
N GLU A 225 -28.91 -8.17 33.02
CA GLU A 225 -29.38 -8.50 34.38
C GLU A 225 -28.92 -7.47 35.41
N ALA A 226 -27.68 -6.97 35.29
CA ALA A 226 -27.16 -5.95 36.19
C ALA A 226 -28.00 -4.66 36.18
N ILE A 227 -28.38 -4.18 34.99
CA ILE A 227 -29.21 -2.98 34.84
C ILE A 227 -30.65 -3.26 35.24
N THR A 228 -31.17 -4.44 34.90
CA THR A 228 -32.51 -4.88 35.28
C THR A 228 -32.67 -4.89 36.80
N ASN A 229 -31.74 -5.54 37.51
CA ASN A 229 -31.73 -5.63 38.98
C ASN A 229 -31.53 -4.26 39.62
N HIS A 230 -30.64 -3.43 39.07
CA HIS A 230 -30.43 -2.08 39.59
C HIS A 230 -31.68 -1.21 39.46
N ARG A 231 -32.40 -1.32 38.33
CA ARG A 231 -33.67 -0.63 38.10
C ARG A 231 -34.74 -1.12 39.08
N GLU A 232 -34.84 -2.43 39.30
CA GLU A 232 -35.80 -3.01 40.23
C GLU A 232 -35.58 -2.51 41.66
N GLN A 233 -34.34 -2.55 42.16
CA GLN A 233 -33.97 -2.00 43.48
C GLN A 233 -34.24 -0.49 43.60
N THR A 234 -34.00 0.27 42.53
CA THR A 234 -34.25 1.71 42.50
C THR A 234 -35.76 2.00 42.53
N LYS A 235 -36.56 1.16 41.87
CA LYS A 235 -38.02 1.26 41.88
C LYS A 235 -38.58 0.98 43.27
N GLU A 236 -38.12 -0.09 43.93
CA GLU A 236 -38.54 -0.43 45.30
C GLU A 236 -38.23 0.73 46.27
N LYS A 237 -37.00 1.27 46.23
CA LYS A 237 -36.63 2.43 47.06
C LYS A 237 -37.47 3.67 46.76
N LEU A 238 -37.85 3.89 45.50
CA LEU A 238 -38.68 5.01 45.11
C LEU A 238 -40.10 4.88 45.66
N GLU A 239 -40.68 3.67 45.62
CA GLU A 239 -41.98 3.36 46.23
C GLU A 239 -41.96 3.58 47.76
N GLU A 240 -40.89 3.17 48.44
CA GLU A 240 -40.69 3.43 49.87
C GLU A 240 -40.63 4.93 50.19
N LEU A 241 -39.89 5.71 49.39
CA LEU A 241 -39.77 7.16 49.57
C LEU A 241 -41.08 7.89 49.28
N ASP A 242 -41.84 7.49 48.26
CA ASP A 242 -43.16 8.06 47.97
C ASP A 242 -44.17 7.73 49.08
N HIS A 243 -44.09 6.54 49.67
CA HIS A 243 -44.91 6.21 50.84
C HIS A 243 -44.54 7.09 52.06
N ALA A 244 -43.24 7.27 52.33
CA ALA A 244 -42.80 8.16 53.41
C ALA A 244 -43.25 9.62 53.19
N LYS A 245 -43.17 10.09 51.93
CA LYS A 245 -43.62 11.43 51.55
C LYS A 245 -45.12 11.64 51.77
N THR A 246 -45.95 10.68 51.35
CA THR A 246 -47.41 10.76 51.56
C THR A 246 -47.77 10.73 53.04
N LEU A 247 -47.08 9.93 53.86
CA LEU A 247 -47.25 9.94 55.31
C LEU A 247 -46.94 11.31 55.93
N LEU A 248 -45.85 11.96 55.50
CA LEU A 248 -45.50 13.30 55.97
C LEU A 248 -46.54 14.36 55.56
N GLN A 249 -47.09 14.27 54.35
CA GLN A 249 -48.18 15.15 53.90
C GLN A 249 -49.42 14.99 54.76
N ASN A 250 -49.83 13.75 55.04
CA ASN A 250 -50.97 13.46 55.90
C ASN A 250 -50.78 14.01 57.33
N ILE A 251 -49.57 13.90 57.90
CA ILE A 251 -49.27 14.48 59.22
C ILE A 251 -49.33 16.01 59.20
N ALA A 252 -48.86 16.65 58.13
CA ALA A 252 -48.92 18.09 57.99
C ALA A 252 -50.37 18.61 57.87
N GLU A 253 -51.26 17.87 57.20
CA GLU A 253 -52.68 18.19 57.09
C GLU A 253 -53.46 17.99 58.42
N LEU A 254 -53.01 17.07 59.28
CA LEU A 254 -53.64 16.80 60.59
C LEU A 254 -53.22 17.77 61.70
N ASN A 255 -52.18 18.59 61.50
CA ASN A 255 -51.66 19.55 62.48
C ASN A 255 -52.18 21.00 62.26
N ILE A 256 -53.33 21.15 61.58
CA ILE A 256 -54.12 22.38 61.46
C ILE A 256 -55.42 22.19 62.24
#